data_AF-A0A7K4H6C7-F1
#
_entry.id   AF-A0A7K4H6C7-F1
#
_cell.length_a   1.000
_cell.length_b   1.000
_cell.length_c   1.000
_cell.angle_alpha   90.00
_cell.angle_beta   90.00
_cell.angle_gamma   90.00
#
_symmetry.space_group_name_H-M   'P 1'
#
loop_
_entity.id
_entity.type
_entity.pdbx_description
1 polymer ?
#
loop_
_entity_poly.entity_id
_entity_poly.type
_entity_poly.pdbx_seq_one_letter_code
_entity_poly.pdbx_strand_id
1 'polypeptide(L)'
;MVWSKLQKTDKVMCTVALIGGIVALIESIFHLINIFEIWSLGIEFEIAAVVLAIIVILLGFKPIHYTPAILIIICIFLIIFASVIGGGIILIAGFIGVLS
;
A
#
# COMPACT_ATOMS: atom_id res chain seq x y z
N MET A 1 19.05 -10.60 5.36
CA MET A 1 17.77 -10.18 5.97
C MET A 1 17.89 -8.71 6.35
N VAL A 2 17.33 -7.79 5.55
CA VAL A 2 17.46 -6.31 5.76
C VAL A 2 16.89 -5.89 7.13
N TRP A 3 15.92 -6.65 7.61
CA TRP A 3 15.23 -6.50 8.89
C TRP A 3 16.13 -6.48 10.13
N SER A 4 17.30 -7.12 10.13
CA SER A 4 18.16 -7.12 11.32
C SER A 4 18.77 -5.75 11.62
N LYS A 5 18.81 -4.83 10.64
CA LYS A 5 19.41 -3.49 10.76
C LYS A 5 18.40 -2.35 10.95
N LEU A 6 17.10 -2.63 10.78
CA LEU A 6 16.05 -1.62 10.88
C LEU A 6 15.76 -1.25 12.35
N GLN A 7 15.44 0.02 12.59
CA GLN A 7 14.93 0.45 13.89
C GLN A 7 13.58 -0.23 14.18
N LYS A 8 13.21 -0.28 15.46
CA LYS A 8 11.95 -0.93 15.87
C LYS A 8 10.75 -0.31 15.16
N THR A 9 10.73 1.01 15.02
CA THR A 9 9.65 1.75 14.35
C THR A 9 9.56 1.44 12.86
N ASP A 10 10.69 1.33 12.15
CA ASP A 10 10.69 0.97 10.73
C ASP A 10 10.17 -0.45 10.49
N LYS A 11 10.40 -1.39 11.41
CA LYS A 11 9.83 -2.74 11.34
C LYS A 11 8.31 -2.70 11.45
N VAL A 12 7.78 -1.84 12.31
CA VAL A 12 6.33 -1.62 12.45
C VAL A 12 5.79 -1.02 11.15
N MET A 13 6.40 0.04 10.62
CA MET A 13 6.04 0.59 9.29
C MET A 13 5.98 -0.53 8.24
N CYS A 14 7.04 -1.33 8.11
CA CYS A 14 7.12 -2.39 7.10
C CYS A 14 6.01 -3.43 7.27
N THR A 15 5.71 -3.80 8.51
CA THR A 15 4.64 -4.76 8.83
C THR A 15 3.27 -4.20 8.48
N VAL A 16 3.00 -2.95 8.86
CA VAL A 16 1.72 -2.27 8.55
C VAL A 16 1.58 -2.06 7.04
N ALA A 17 2.67 -1.70 6.34
CA ALA A 17 2.69 -1.57 4.89
C ALA A 17 2.40 -2.91 4.18
N LEU A 18 2.95 -4.03 4.68
CA LEU A 18 2.65 -5.36 4.15
C LEU A 18 1.17 -5.71 4.32
N ILE A 19 0.62 -5.51 5.52
CA ILE A 19 -0.80 -5.77 5.79
C ILE A 19 -1.68 -4.89 4.89
N GLY A 20 -1.40 -3.59 4.83
CA GLY A 20 -2.14 -2.65 3.99
C GLY A 20 -2.03 -2.97 2.50
N GLY A 21 -0.85 -3.36 2.03
CA GLY A 21 -0.62 -3.77 0.64
C GLY A 21 -1.40 -5.02 0.25
N ILE A 22 -1.48 -6.03 1.14
CA ILE A 22 -2.28 -7.25 0.89
C ILE A 22 -3.77 -6.90 0.84
N VAL A 23 -4.26 -6.11 1.78
CA VAL A 23 -5.67 -5.66 1.78
C VAL A 23 -5.96 -4.85 0.51
N ALA A 24 -5.07 -3.94 0.13
CA ALA A 24 -5.24 -3.14 -1.08
C ALA A 24 -5.25 -3.98 -2.36
N LEU A 25 -4.44 -5.04 -2.39
CA LEU A 25 -4.41 -5.97 -3.51
C LEU A 25 -5.74 -6.72 -3.63
N ILE A 26 -6.29 -7.19 -2.51
CA ILE A 26 -7.58 -7.89 -2.48
C ILE A 26 -8.71 -6.96 -2.94
N GLU A 27 -8.78 -5.73 -2.39
CA GLU A 27 -9.78 -4.74 -2.80
C GLU A 27 -9.68 -4.41 -4.30
N SER A 28 -8.46 -4.20 -4.80
CA SER A 28 -8.24 -3.88 -6.23
C SER A 28 -8.65 -5.05 -7.14
N ILE A 29 -8.40 -6.30 -6.73
CA ILE A 29 -8.84 -7.48 -7.48
C ILE A 29 -10.37 -7.60 -7.45
N PHE A 30 -11.02 -7.37 -6.30
CA PHE A 30 -12.48 -7.42 -6.17
C PHE A 30 -13.17 -6.35 -7.02
N HIS A 31 -12.55 -5.19 -7.15
CA HIS A 31 -12.98 -4.14 -8.06
C HIS A 31 -12.91 -4.62 -9.53
N LEU A 32 -11.78 -5.22 -9.92
CA LEU A 32 -11.52 -5.67 -11.29
C LEU A 32 -12.48 -6.78 -11.77
N ILE A 33 -13.01 -7.58 -10.84
CA ILE A 33 -14.01 -8.63 -11.13
C ILE A 33 -15.45 -8.18 -10.87
N ASN A 34 -15.68 -6.89 -10.59
CA ASN A 34 -16.99 -6.28 -10.31
C ASN A 34 -17.76 -6.96 -9.15
N ILE A 35 -17.05 -7.52 -8.17
CA ILE A 35 -17.67 -8.11 -6.96
C ILE A 35 -17.89 -7.04 -5.89
N PHE A 36 -17.06 -5.99 -5.89
CA PHE A 36 -17.13 -4.91 -4.92
C PHE A 36 -16.76 -3.59 -5.60
N GLU A 37 -17.77 -2.88 -6.12
CA GLU A 37 -17.60 -1.57 -6.72
C GLU A 37 -18.19 -0.48 -5.82
N ILE A 38 -17.31 0.36 -5.23
CA ILE A 38 -17.74 1.60 -4.58
C ILE A 38 -17.75 2.74 -5.62
N TRP A 39 -16.78 2.76 -6.54
CA TRP A 39 -16.74 3.61 -7.74
C TRP A 39 -15.75 3.02 -8.76
N SER A 40 -16.05 3.05 -10.06
CA SER A 40 -15.08 2.67 -11.10
C SER A 40 -14.66 3.89 -11.93
N LEU A 41 -13.36 4.04 -12.12
CA LEU A 41 -12.76 5.01 -13.04
C LEU A 41 -12.38 4.37 -14.39
N GLY A 42 -12.67 3.08 -14.56
CA GLY A 42 -12.31 2.28 -15.72
C GLY A 42 -11.19 1.27 -15.43
N ILE A 43 -11.18 0.19 -16.23
CA ILE A 43 -10.31 -0.98 -16.04
C ILE A 43 -8.81 -0.65 -16.05
N GLU A 44 -8.42 0.41 -16.74
CA GLU A 44 -7.03 0.89 -16.81
C GLU A 44 -6.52 1.34 -15.43
N PHE A 45 -7.35 2.06 -14.68
CA PHE A 45 -7.02 2.54 -13.33
C PHE A 45 -7.06 1.41 -12.30
N GLU A 46 -7.95 0.43 -12.48
CA GLU A 46 -8.04 -0.75 -11.61
C GLU A 46 -6.79 -1.64 -11.75
N ILE A 47 -6.32 -1.86 -12.98
CA ILE A 47 -5.05 -2.57 -13.22
C ILE A 47 -3.88 -1.79 -12.61
N ALA A 48 -3.86 -0.46 -12.74
CA ALA A 48 -2.84 0.37 -12.10
C ALA A 48 -2.86 0.24 -10.56
N ALA A 49 -4.05 0.17 -9.94
CA ALA A 49 -4.19 -0.04 -8.51
C ALA A 49 -3.62 -1.39 -8.06
N VAL A 50 -3.86 -2.47 -8.81
CA VAL A 50 -3.26 -3.79 -8.55
C VAL A 50 -1.73 -3.70 -8.57
N VAL A 51 -1.15 -3.03 -9.57
CA VAL A 51 0.31 -2.85 -9.68
C VAL A 51 0.86 -2.04 -8.49
N LEU A 52 0.18 -0.96 -8.11
CA LEU A 52 0.57 -0.13 -6.97
C LEU A 52 0.54 -0.92 -5.65
N ALA A 53 -0.48 -1.77 -5.43
CA ALA A 53 -0.57 -2.62 -4.26
C ALA A 53 0.61 -3.62 -4.19
N ILE A 54 1.00 -4.20 -5.32
CA ILE A 54 2.18 -5.08 -5.41
C ILE A 54 3.46 -4.32 -5.03
N ILE A 55 3.62 -3.08 -5.53
CA ILE A 55 4.79 -2.24 -5.19
C ILE A 55 4.84 -1.97 -3.69
N VAL A 56 3.72 -1.69 -3.04
CA VAL A 56 3.65 -1.49 -1.58
C VAL A 56 4.09 -2.75 -0.83
N ILE A 57 3.64 -3.93 -1.25
CA ILE A 57 4.06 -5.20 -0.64
C ILE A 57 5.59 -5.37 -0.76
N LEU A 58 6.15 -5.09 -1.95
CA LEU A 58 7.60 -5.17 -2.17
C LEU A 58 8.37 -4.18 -1.28
N LEU A 59 7.88 -2.95 -1.13
CA LEU A 59 8.45 -1.95 -0.23
C LEU A 59 8.38 -2.38 1.25
N GLY A 60 7.30 -3.06 1.65
CA GLY A 60 7.19 -3.64 2.99
C GLY A 60 8.18 -4.77 3.25
N PHE A 61 8.48 -5.60 2.23
CA PHE A 61 9.50 -6.65 2.36
C PHE A 61 10.93 -6.09 2.38
N LYS A 62 11.20 -5.11 1.50
CA LYS A 62 12.51 -4.52 1.29
C LYS A 62 12.38 -3.00 1.26
N PRO A 63 12.35 -2.35 2.44
CA PRO A 63 12.27 -0.90 2.49
C PRO A 63 13.56 -0.28 1.94
N ILE A 64 13.38 0.81 1.20
CA ILE A 64 14.39 1.75 0.75
C ILE A 64 14.36 3.02 1.61
N HIS A 65 15.35 3.91 1.45
CA HIS A 65 15.48 5.10 2.29
C HIS A 65 14.23 6.00 2.29
N TYR A 66 13.59 6.17 1.13
CA TYR A 66 12.41 7.02 0.96
C TYR A 66 11.08 6.28 1.07
N THR A 67 11.07 5.06 1.62
CA THR A 67 9.87 4.23 1.73
C THR A 67 8.69 4.98 2.36
N PRO A 68 8.84 5.71 3.48
CA PRO A 68 7.70 6.38 4.11
C PRO A 68 6.99 7.37 3.16
N ALA A 69 7.77 8.22 2.49
CA ALA A 69 7.24 9.20 1.53
C ALA A 69 6.60 8.52 0.32
N ILE A 70 7.21 7.44 -0.19
CA ILE A 70 6.68 6.67 -1.31
C ILE A 70 5.36 5.99 -0.93
N LEU A 71 5.25 5.43 0.28
CA LEU A 71 4.00 4.84 0.76
C LEU A 71 2.87 5.86 0.84
N ILE A 72 3.14 7.10 1.29
CA ILE A 72 2.15 8.18 1.33
C ILE A 72 1.68 8.54 -0.08
N ILE A 73 2.59 8.68 -1.04
CA ILE A 73 2.24 9.01 -2.43
C ILE A 73 1.42 7.88 -3.06
N ILE A 74 1.87 6.63 -2.92
CA ILE A 74 1.17 5.46 -3.48
C ILE A 74 -0.21 5.29 -2.84
N CYS A 75 -0.33 5.52 -1.54
CA CYS A 75 -1.61 5.50 -0.83
C CYS A 75 -2.64 6.43 -1.49
N ILE A 76 -2.27 7.68 -1.81
CA ILE A 76 -3.20 8.64 -2.41
C ILE A 76 -3.74 8.09 -3.73
N PHE A 77 -2.88 7.53 -4.58
CA PHE A 77 -3.30 6.90 -5.83
C PHE A 77 -4.16 5.66 -5.61
N LEU A 78 -3.81 4.79 -4.65
CA LEU A 78 -4.61 3.60 -4.34
C LEU A 78 -6.02 3.95 -3.86
N ILE A 79 -6.14 4.97 -3.00
CA ILE A 79 -7.44 5.45 -2.52
C ILE A 79 -8.24 5.99 -3.70
N ILE A 80 -7.66 6.77 -4.61
CA ILE A 80 -8.40 7.30 -5.75
C ILE A 80 -8.87 6.16 -6.68
N PHE A 81 -8.02 5.17 -6.92
CA PHE A 81 -8.24 4.19 -7.98
C PHE A 81 -9.10 2.99 -7.57
N ALA A 82 -8.91 2.40 -6.39
CA ALA A 82 -9.62 1.14 -6.07
C ALA A 82 -9.66 0.70 -4.60
N SER A 83 -8.82 1.24 -3.70
CA SER A 83 -8.62 0.66 -2.37
C SER A 83 -8.66 1.72 -1.26
N VAL A 84 -9.81 1.81 -0.59
CA VAL A 84 -10.02 2.74 0.52
C VAL A 84 -9.43 2.19 1.82
N ILE A 85 -9.73 0.93 2.15
CA ILE A 85 -9.32 0.34 3.43
C ILE A 85 -7.81 0.05 3.39
N GLY A 86 -7.36 -0.64 2.35
CA GLY A 86 -5.95 -0.93 2.14
C GLY A 86 -5.13 0.36 2.03
N GLY A 87 -5.60 1.33 1.23
CA GLY A 87 -5.02 2.67 1.15
C GLY A 87 -4.89 3.36 2.51
N GLY A 88 -5.93 3.33 3.35
CA GLY A 88 -5.90 3.91 4.70
C GLY A 88 -4.86 3.26 5.61
N ILE A 89 -4.70 1.93 5.58
CA ILE A 89 -3.67 1.22 6.35
C ILE A 89 -2.27 1.62 5.87
N ILE A 90 -2.08 1.75 4.55
CA ILE A 90 -0.80 2.17 3.95
C ILE A 90 -0.47 3.62 4.34
N LEU A 91 -1.47 4.49 4.45
CA LEU A 91 -1.29 5.85 4.93
C LEU A 91 -0.72 5.88 6.36
N ILE A 92 -1.30 5.06 7.24
CA ILE A 92 -0.82 4.91 8.61
C ILE A 92 0.62 4.39 8.61
N ALA A 93 0.95 3.41 7.78
CA ALA A 93 2.33 2.93 7.63
C ALA A 93 3.28 4.06 7.22
N GLY A 94 2.90 4.86 6.22
CA GLY A 94 3.66 6.02 5.76
C GLY A 94 3.93 7.02 6.89
N PHE A 95 2.90 7.36 7.68
CA PHE A 95 3.06 8.26 8.83
C PHE A 95 3.98 7.70 9.91
N ILE A 96 3.86 6.40 10.23
CA ILE A 96 4.76 5.74 11.20
C ILE A 96 6.21 5.87 10.75
N GLY A 97 6.49 5.70 9.46
CA GLY A 97 7.84 5.80 8.92
C GLY A 97 8.37 7.24 8.77
N VAL A 98 7.50 8.24 8.65
CA VAL A 98 7.93 9.65 8.62
C VAL A 98 8.28 10.15 10.03
N LEU A 99 7.66 9.55 11.06
CA LEU A 99 7.85 9.91 12.47
C LEU A 99 8.91 9.04 13.18
N SER A 100 9.52 8.07 12.49
CA SER A 100 10.58 7.20 13.05
C SER A 100 11.96 7.83 13.03
#